data_AF-A0A255SE38-F1
#
_entry.id   AF-A0A255SE38-F1
#
_cell.length_a   1.000
_cell.length_b   1.000
_cell.length_c   1.000
_cell.angle_alpha   90.00
_cell.angle_beta   90.00
_cell.angle_gamma   90.00
#
_symmetry.space_group_name_H-M   'P 1'
#
loop_
_entity.id
_entity.type
_entity.pdbx_description
1 polymer ?
#
loop_
_entity_poly.entity_id
_entity_poly.type
_entity_poly.pdbx_seq_one_letter_code
_entity_poly.pdbx_strand_id
1 'polypeptide(L)'
;MEQEMTLRDLANYLDNIGIQFLATIGLDGKPKVRPMQYMVLEDEKLWFCTNSKKEVFAELQANPFVELCGCKLERDEMQTPWIRFSAEAVFEERQNIRDAIIDKSAIVNALYKNMRDNPIFKVFYLKDIDGWMTNLGHVKGLENRDEFARPIHFKF
;
A
#
# COMPACT_ATOMS: atom_id res chain seq x y z
N MET A 1 -7.78 18.97 19.45
CA MET A 1 -6.57 18.67 18.65
C MET A 1 -7.04 17.84 17.48
N GLU A 2 -6.77 18.27 16.24
CA GLU A 2 -6.94 17.37 15.09
C GLU A 2 -5.97 16.20 15.29
N GLN A 3 -6.51 14.99 15.25
CA GLN A 3 -5.71 13.78 15.45
C GLN A 3 -4.83 13.59 14.20
N GLU A 4 -3.53 13.71 14.38
CA GLU A 4 -2.54 13.47 13.34
C GLU A 4 -2.49 11.97 13.02
N MET A 5 -2.56 11.61 11.73
CA MET A 5 -2.48 10.21 11.32
C MET A 5 -1.06 9.70 11.54
N THR A 6 -0.91 8.58 12.25
CA THR A 6 0.39 7.91 12.39
C THR A 6 0.61 6.86 11.30
N LEU A 7 1.86 6.44 11.09
CA LEU A 7 2.17 5.33 10.18
C LEU A 7 1.47 4.02 10.59
N ARG A 8 1.23 3.83 11.89
CA ARG A 8 0.48 2.70 12.42
C ARG A 8 -1.00 2.77 12.09
N ASP A 9 -1.59 3.97 12.14
CA ASP A 9 -2.98 4.17 11.70
C ASP A 9 -3.13 3.88 10.20
N LEU A 10 -2.16 4.32 9.40
CA LEU A 10 -2.07 3.98 7.98
C LEU A 10 -2.00 2.47 7.76
N ALA A 11 -1.07 1.77 8.43
CA ALA A 11 -0.94 0.32 8.33
C ALA A 11 -2.25 -0.42 8.71
N ASN A 12 -2.89 -0.01 9.80
CA ASN A 12 -4.15 -0.58 10.26
C ASN A 12 -5.28 -0.37 9.24
N TYR A 13 -5.34 0.81 8.61
CA TYR A 13 -6.31 1.08 7.56
C TYR A 13 -6.08 0.20 6.33
N LEU A 14 -4.82 0.08 5.87
CA LEU A 14 -4.45 -0.80 4.76
C LEU A 14 -4.81 -2.27 5.05
N ASP A 15 -4.56 -2.74 6.27
CA ASP A 15 -4.95 -4.09 6.68
C ASP A 15 -6.47 -4.31 6.67
N ASN A 16 -7.27 -3.31 7.06
CA ASN A 16 -8.73 -3.41 7.06
C ASN A 16 -9.32 -3.48 5.65
N ILE A 17 -8.83 -2.63 4.74
CA ILE A 17 -9.34 -2.59 3.36
C ILE A 17 -8.93 -3.81 2.54
N GLY A 18 -7.89 -4.54 2.95
CA GLY A 18 -7.45 -5.78 2.31
C GLY A 18 -6.59 -5.50 1.08
N ILE A 19 -7.11 -5.73 -0.13
CA ILE A 19 -6.34 -5.54 -1.37
C ILE A 19 -6.26 -4.04 -1.72
N GLN A 20 -5.06 -3.53 -1.98
CA GLN A 20 -4.84 -2.22 -2.60
C GLN A 20 -4.50 -2.36 -4.08
N PHE A 21 -4.46 -1.23 -4.77
CA PHE A 21 -4.00 -1.12 -6.15
C PHE A 21 -2.73 -0.26 -6.19
N LEU A 22 -1.63 -0.87 -6.63
CA LEU A 22 -0.34 -0.20 -6.79
C LEU A 22 -0.13 0.14 -8.25
N ALA A 23 0.09 1.41 -8.53
CA ALA A 23 0.49 1.94 -9.82
C ALA A 23 2.01 2.07 -9.91
N THR A 24 2.55 1.75 -11.09
CA THR A 24 3.97 1.90 -11.44
C THR A 24 4.09 2.43 -12.87
N ILE A 25 5.30 2.84 -13.26
CA ILE A 25 5.63 3.10 -14.66
C ILE A 25 6.17 1.81 -15.29
N GLY A 26 5.51 1.37 -16.35
CA GLY A 26 5.89 0.20 -17.13
C GLY A 26 7.24 0.38 -17.82
N LEU A 27 7.88 -0.75 -18.15
CA LEU A 27 9.11 -0.76 -18.97
C LEU A 27 8.89 -0.15 -20.38
N ASP A 28 7.63 -0.08 -20.83
CA ASP A 28 7.18 0.58 -22.04
C ASP A 28 6.89 2.08 -21.85
N GLY A 29 7.18 2.64 -20.67
CA GLY A 29 6.89 4.02 -20.29
C GLY A 29 5.41 4.31 -20.01
N LYS A 30 4.54 3.30 -20.02
CA LYS A 30 3.09 3.48 -19.81
C LYS A 30 2.69 3.15 -18.37
N PRO A 31 1.66 3.81 -17.81
CA PRO A 31 1.14 3.45 -16.49
C PRO A 31 0.71 1.99 -16.43
N LYS A 32 1.03 1.33 -15.32
CA LYS A 32 0.57 -0.02 -14.97
C LYS A 32 -0.13 0.05 -13.63
N VAL A 33 -1.13 -0.80 -13.41
CA VAL A 33 -1.82 -0.92 -12.14
C VAL A 33 -2.08 -2.39 -11.86
N ARG A 34 -1.95 -2.82 -10.61
CA ARG A 34 -2.29 -4.18 -10.19
C ARG A 34 -2.74 -4.24 -8.73
N PRO A 35 -3.53 -5.25 -8.38
CA PRO A 35 -3.70 -5.66 -7.00
C PRO A 35 -2.33 -5.89 -6.34
N MET A 36 -2.06 -5.19 -5.25
CA MET A 36 -0.88 -5.37 -4.42
C MET A 36 -1.28 -5.08 -2.98
N GLN A 37 -0.87 -5.95 -2.06
CA GLN A 37 -1.14 -5.75 -0.66
C GLN A 37 0.12 -5.24 0.04
N TYR A 38 -0.03 -4.21 0.88
CA TYR A 38 0.95 -3.99 1.93
C TYR A 38 0.95 -5.18 2.90
N MET A 39 2.13 -5.60 3.35
CA MET A 39 2.30 -6.84 4.10
C MET A 39 2.61 -6.59 5.57
N VAL A 40 3.67 -5.87 5.96
CA VAL A 40 4.05 -5.75 7.39
C VAL A 40 4.65 -4.38 7.71
N LEU A 41 4.41 -3.89 8.92
CA LEU A 41 4.94 -2.63 9.45
C LEU A 41 6.02 -3.04 10.42
N GLU A 42 7.27 -2.84 10.01
CA GLU A 42 8.44 -3.25 10.76
C GLU A 42 9.50 -2.16 10.57
N ASP A 43 10.20 -1.79 11.64
CA ASP A 43 11.19 -0.71 11.63
C ASP A 43 10.66 0.61 11.06
N GLU A 44 9.43 0.99 11.45
CA GLU A 44 8.74 2.21 10.98
C GLU A 44 8.64 2.31 9.46
N LYS A 45 8.56 1.16 8.77
CA LYS A 45 8.46 1.06 7.32
C LYS A 45 7.29 0.19 6.91
N LEU A 46 6.58 0.60 5.86
CA LEU A 46 5.55 -0.22 5.24
C LEU A 46 6.16 -1.14 4.19
N TRP A 47 6.13 -2.45 4.42
CA TRP A 47 6.73 -3.44 3.53
C TRP A 47 5.72 -4.13 2.64
N PHE A 48 6.08 -4.39 1.40
CA PHE A 48 5.37 -5.29 0.49
C PHE A 48 6.34 -6.30 -0.13
N CYS A 49 5.78 -7.31 -0.80
CA CYS A 49 6.58 -8.34 -1.46
C CYS A 49 6.18 -8.52 -2.93
N THR A 50 7.13 -8.96 -3.73
CA THR A 50 6.90 -9.44 -5.09
C THR A 50 7.84 -10.61 -5.38
N ASN A 51 7.91 -11.03 -6.65
CA ASN A 51 8.97 -11.90 -7.10
C ASN A 51 9.79 -11.27 -8.22
N SER A 52 11.07 -11.63 -8.31
CA SER A 52 12.01 -11.06 -9.28
C SER A 52 11.72 -11.44 -10.74
N LYS A 53 10.77 -12.36 -10.98
CA LYS A 53 10.35 -12.79 -12.32
C LYS A 53 9.15 -12.01 -12.86
N LYS A 54 8.47 -11.21 -12.01
CA LYS A 54 7.34 -10.37 -12.42
C LYS A 54 7.83 -9.06 -13.02
N GLU A 55 7.09 -8.54 -13.99
CA GLU A 55 7.37 -7.23 -14.60
C GLU A 55 7.45 -6.13 -13.55
N VAL A 56 6.56 -6.12 -12.55
CA VAL A 56 6.57 -5.12 -11.46
C VAL A 56 7.92 -5.01 -10.74
N PHE A 57 8.68 -6.11 -10.62
CA PHE A 57 10.02 -6.03 -10.05
C PHE A 57 10.96 -5.22 -10.96
N ALA A 58 10.99 -5.53 -12.26
CA ALA A 58 11.81 -4.81 -13.23
C ALA A 58 11.37 -3.35 -13.38
N GLU A 59 10.05 -3.09 -13.34
CA GLU A 59 9.47 -1.74 -13.36
C GLU A 59 9.97 -0.91 -12.18
N LEU A 60 9.88 -1.44 -10.95
CA LEU A 60 10.32 -0.74 -9.73
C LEU A 60 11.84 -0.52 -9.68
N GLN A 61 12.62 -1.42 -10.27
CA GLN A 61 14.07 -1.22 -10.42
C GLN A 61 14.40 -0.11 -11.42
N ALA A 62 13.59 0.06 -12.47
CA ALA A 62 13.79 1.11 -13.46
C ALA A 62 13.23 2.47 -13.01
N ASN A 63 12.12 2.47 -12.28
CA ASN A 63 11.48 3.65 -11.71
C ASN A 63 10.82 3.30 -10.36
N PRO A 64 11.35 3.80 -9.23
CA PRO A 64 10.88 3.41 -7.91
C PRO A 64 9.61 4.16 -7.49
N PHE A 65 9.13 5.15 -8.25
CA PHE A 65 7.96 5.93 -7.86
C PHE A 65 6.67 5.17 -8.10
N VAL A 66 5.83 5.16 -7.06
CA VAL A 66 4.54 4.47 -7.04
C VAL A 66 3.43 5.38 -6.56
N GLU A 67 2.20 5.05 -6.96
CA GLU A 67 1.01 5.54 -6.30
C GLU A 67 0.18 4.34 -5.83
N LEU A 68 -0.30 4.39 -4.60
CA LEU A 68 -1.18 3.37 -4.04
C LEU A 68 -2.55 3.96 -3.82
N CYS A 69 -3.59 3.22 -4.19
CA CYS A 69 -4.98 3.55 -3.91
C CYS A 69 -5.71 2.33 -3.33
N GLY A 70 -6.64 2.56 -2.42
CA GLY A 70 -7.49 1.50 -1.91
C GLY A 70 -8.67 2.02 -1.12
N CYS A 71 -9.73 1.22 -1.10
CA CYS A 71 -10.93 1.47 -0.31
C CYS A 71 -11.65 0.15 -0.07
N LYS A 72 -12.49 0.15 0.96
CA LYS A 72 -13.46 -0.91 1.19
C LYS A 72 -14.82 -0.26 1.27
N LEU A 73 -15.71 -0.68 0.38
CA LEU A 73 -17.04 -0.11 0.27
C LEU A 73 -17.81 -0.34 1.58
N GLU A 74 -18.20 0.76 2.20
CA GLU A 74 -19.08 0.76 3.36
C GLU A 74 -20.53 0.60 2.93
N ARG A 75 -21.43 0.28 3.87
CA ARG A 75 -22.87 0.18 3.58
C ARG A 75 -23.45 1.50 3.06
N ASP A 76 -22.98 2.61 3.63
CA ASP A 76 -23.21 3.94 3.09
C ASP A 76 -22.01 4.35 2.24
N GLU A 77 -22.21 4.40 0.92
CA GLU A 77 -21.18 4.78 -0.04
C GLU A 77 -20.63 6.18 0.25
N MET A 78 -21.46 7.09 0.78
CA MET A 78 -21.04 8.46 1.13
C MET A 78 -20.02 8.48 2.27
N GLN A 79 -20.05 7.46 3.13
CA GLN A 79 -19.13 7.28 4.24
C GLN A 79 -17.90 6.46 3.85
N THR A 80 -17.84 5.86 2.67
CA THR A 80 -16.72 5.02 2.23
C THR A 80 -15.44 5.86 2.14
N PRO A 81 -14.45 5.61 3.02
CA PRO A 81 -13.16 6.25 2.89
C PRO A 81 -12.37 5.54 1.79
N TRP A 82 -11.60 6.31 1.03
CA TRP A 82 -10.50 5.80 0.23
C TRP A 82 -9.21 6.50 0.61
N ILE A 83 -8.12 5.77 0.43
CA ILE A 83 -6.77 6.28 0.60
C ILE A 83 -6.09 6.39 -0.75
N ARG A 84 -5.30 7.44 -0.94
CA ARG A 84 -4.36 7.55 -2.05
C ARG A 84 -3.08 8.23 -1.59
N PHE A 85 -1.94 7.63 -1.87
CA PHE A 85 -0.64 8.23 -1.57
C PHE A 85 0.42 7.88 -2.61
N SER A 86 1.36 8.80 -2.81
CA SER A 86 2.60 8.55 -3.54
C SER A 86 3.70 8.09 -2.59
N ALA A 87 4.64 7.29 -3.09
CA ALA A 87 5.82 6.86 -2.36
C ALA A 87 6.96 6.46 -3.31
N GLU A 88 8.16 6.28 -2.77
CA GLU A 88 9.28 5.60 -3.40
C GLU A 88 9.38 4.15 -2.87
N ALA A 89 9.38 3.16 -3.75
CA ALA A 89 9.58 1.76 -3.41
C ALA A 89 11.07 1.41 -3.38
N VAL A 90 11.61 1.21 -2.19
CA VAL A 90 13.03 0.91 -2.00
C VAL A 90 13.23 -0.60 -1.86
N PHE A 91 14.07 -1.16 -2.72
CA PHE A 91 14.46 -2.56 -2.65
C PHE A 91 15.42 -2.80 -1.48
N GLU A 92 15.09 -3.75 -0.61
CA GLU A 92 15.96 -4.13 0.50
C GLU A 92 15.82 -5.64 0.75
N GLU A 93 16.90 -6.40 0.56
CA GLU A 93 16.87 -7.86 0.79
C GLU A 93 16.99 -8.14 2.29
N ARG A 94 15.86 -8.45 2.95
CA ARG A 94 15.81 -8.72 4.40
C ARG A 94 15.08 -10.00 4.75
N GLN A 95 15.81 -10.96 5.33
CA GLN A 95 15.26 -12.26 5.69
C GLN A 95 14.17 -12.17 6.78
N ASN A 96 14.37 -11.36 7.82
CA ASN A 96 13.37 -11.21 8.88
C ASN A 96 12.02 -10.67 8.36
N ILE A 97 12.05 -9.75 7.40
CA ILE A 97 10.84 -9.23 6.74
C ILE A 97 10.20 -10.33 5.90
N ARG A 98 11.00 -11.08 5.14
CA ARG A 98 10.49 -12.18 4.32
C ARG A 98 9.74 -13.20 5.16
N ASP A 99 10.31 -13.59 6.30
CA ASP A 99 9.69 -14.52 7.24
C ASP A 99 8.40 -13.97 7.83
N ALA A 100 8.40 -12.70 8.29
CA ALA A 100 7.19 -12.04 8.81
C ALA A 100 6.05 -12.02 7.78
N ILE A 101 6.37 -11.77 6.50
CA ILE A 101 5.38 -11.76 5.41
C ILE A 101 4.83 -13.17 5.13
N ILE A 102 5.70 -14.19 5.11
CA ILE A 102 5.31 -15.59 4.94
C ILE A 102 4.41 -16.06 6.09
N ASP A 103 4.68 -15.61 7.31
CA ASP A 103 3.90 -15.99 8.48
C ASP A 103 2.54 -15.26 8.54
N LYS A 104 2.47 -14.00 8.10
CA LYS A 104 1.22 -13.22 8.06
C LYS A 104 0.26 -13.68 6.96
N SER A 105 0.74 -13.92 5.74
CA SER A 105 -0.15 -14.12 4.58
C SER A 105 -0.28 -15.58 4.20
N ALA A 106 -1.48 -16.14 4.34
CA ALA A 106 -1.78 -17.53 3.99
C ALA A 106 -1.45 -17.87 2.52
N ILE A 107 -1.71 -16.94 1.59
CA ILE A 107 -1.42 -17.13 0.16
C ILE A 107 0.09 -17.14 -0.08
N VAL A 108 0.83 -16.18 0.51
CA VAL A 108 2.30 -16.14 0.38
C VAL A 108 2.92 -17.36 1.06
N ASN A 109 2.40 -17.78 2.21
CA ASN A 109 2.81 -19.01 2.89
C ASN A 109 2.64 -20.22 1.97
N ALA A 110 1.48 -20.38 1.34
CA ALA A 110 1.23 -21.48 0.40
C ALA A 110 2.22 -21.46 -0.79
N LEU A 111 2.60 -20.28 -1.28
CA LEU A 111 3.52 -20.12 -2.41
C LEU A 111 4.99 -20.32 -2.03
N TYR A 112 5.41 -19.93 -0.83
CA TYR A 112 6.83 -19.77 -0.48
C TYR A 112 7.29 -20.45 0.82
N LYS A 113 6.42 -21.06 1.64
CA LYS A 113 6.82 -21.64 2.95
C LYS A 113 7.96 -22.66 2.88
N ASN A 114 7.99 -23.50 1.84
CA ASN A 114 9.02 -24.52 1.63
C ASN A 114 10.24 -23.97 0.87
N MET A 115 10.21 -22.68 0.55
CA MET A 115 11.25 -21.96 -0.15
C MET A 115 11.46 -20.60 0.54
N ARG A 116 11.53 -20.58 1.88
CA ARG A 116 11.78 -19.35 2.67
C ARG A 116 13.05 -18.62 2.22
N ASP A 117 14.03 -19.37 1.72
CA ASP A 117 15.30 -18.85 1.17
C ASP A 117 15.25 -18.65 -0.36
N ASN A 118 14.07 -18.73 -0.99
CA ASN A 118 13.97 -18.60 -2.44
C ASN A 118 14.51 -17.24 -2.89
N PRO A 119 15.55 -17.18 -3.73
CA PRO A 119 16.14 -15.91 -4.15
C PRO A 119 15.16 -15.07 -4.99
N ILE A 120 14.07 -15.66 -5.51
CA ILE A 120 13.07 -14.90 -6.27
C ILE A 120 12.13 -14.09 -5.40
N PHE A 121 11.97 -14.40 -4.11
CA PHE A 121 11.04 -13.68 -3.23
C PHE A 121 11.69 -12.37 -2.78
N LYS A 122 11.14 -11.24 -3.21
CA LYS A 122 11.73 -9.91 -3.02
C LYS A 122 10.82 -9.05 -2.16
N VAL A 123 11.41 -8.26 -1.29
CA VAL A 123 10.70 -7.32 -0.42
C VAL A 123 11.16 -5.89 -0.68
N PHE A 124 10.25 -4.96 -0.51
CA PHE A 124 10.43 -3.54 -0.71
C PHE A 124 9.74 -2.81 0.43
N TYR A 125 10.28 -1.66 0.83
CA TYR A 125 9.57 -0.73 1.70
C TYR A 125 9.18 0.54 0.96
N LEU A 126 8.17 1.23 1.49
CA LEU A 126 7.71 2.52 0.98
C LEU A 126 8.36 3.66 1.78
N LYS A 127 8.99 4.58 1.06
CA LYS A 127 9.67 5.78 1.58
C LYS A 127 8.96 7.04 1.05
N ASP A 128 9.11 8.16 1.76
CA ASP A 128 8.57 9.46 1.39
C ASP A 128 7.07 9.40 1.07
N ILE A 129 6.30 8.79 1.98
CA ILE A 129 4.87 8.60 1.80
C ILE A 129 4.20 9.96 1.95
N ASP A 130 3.38 10.35 0.97
CA ASP A 130 2.63 11.60 0.99
C ASP A 130 1.26 11.37 0.36
N GLY A 131 0.19 11.63 1.10
CA GLY A 131 -1.13 11.29 0.61
C GLY A 131 -2.31 11.73 1.46
N TRP A 132 -3.47 11.25 1.05
CA TRP A 132 -4.76 11.70 1.53
C TRP A 132 -5.68 10.52 1.83
N MET A 133 -6.41 10.63 2.93
CA MET A 133 -7.61 9.83 3.19
C MET A 133 -8.82 10.74 3.06
N THR A 134 -9.81 10.31 2.28
CA THR A 134 -11.00 11.12 1.92
C THR A 134 -12.19 10.21 1.70
N ASN A 135 -13.41 10.75 1.69
CA ASN A 135 -14.64 10.05 1.35
C ASN A 135 -15.49 10.88 0.38
N LEU A 136 -16.61 10.33 -0.10
CA LEU A 136 -17.46 10.99 -1.10
C LEU A 136 -18.19 12.21 -0.51
N GLY A 137 -18.31 12.28 0.81
CA GLY A 137 -18.93 13.40 1.53
C GLY A 137 -18.27 14.76 1.30
N HIS A 138 -17.00 14.80 0.90
CA HIS A 138 -16.24 16.04 0.65
C HIS A 138 -15.98 16.32 -0.82
N VAL A 139 -16.74 15.70 -1.73
CA VAL A 139 -16.63 15.99 -3.17
C VAL A 139 -17.12 17.40 -3.47
N LYS A 140 -16.30 18.16 -4.22
CA LYS A 140 -16.61 19.54 -4.63
C LYS A 140 -17.97 19.61 -5.34
N GLY A 141 -18.92 20.33 -4.75
CA GLY A 141 -20.27 20.53 -5.29
C GLY A 141 -21.39 19.91 -4.46
N LEU A 142 -21.07 19.17 -3.39
CA LEU A 142 -22.05 18.72 -2.39
C LEU A 142 -22.10 19.69 -1.21
N GLU A 143 -23.27 19.82 -0.58
CA GLU A 143 -23.42 20.57 0.67
C GLU A 143 -22.60 19.90 1.78
N ASN A 144 -21.84 20.69 2.53
CA ASN A 144 -21.09 20.21 3.70
C ASN A 144 -22.07 19.59 4.70
N ARG A 145 -21.88 18.31 5.04
CA ARG A 145 -22.58 17.67 6.17
C ARG A 145 -21.57 17.28 7.24
N ASP A 146 -21.91 17.57 8.50
CA ASP A 146 -21.04 17.31 9.67
C ASP A 146 -20.74 15.82 9.89
N GLU A 147 -21.49 14.94 9.23
CA GLU A 147 -21.35 13.48 9.27
C GLU A 147 -20.15 12.96 8.47
N PHE A 148 -19.48 13.81 7.68
CA PHE A 148 -18.37 13.42 6.83
C PHE A 148 -17.02 13.80 7.42
N ALA A 149 -16.15 12.80 7.66
CA ALA A 149 -14.76 13.04 8.07
C ALA A 149 -14.04 13.93 7.05
N ARG A 150 -13.47 15.06 7.50
CA ARG A 150 -12.66 15.96 6.65
C ARG A 150 -11.53 15.18 5.98
N PRO A 151 -11.07 15.57 4.77
CA PRO A 151 -9.88 14.99 4.18
C PRO A 151 -8.69 15.09 5.14
N ILE A 152 -7.99 13.98 5.35
CA ILE A 152 -6.81 13.92 6.20
C ILE A 152 -5.60 13.79 5.29
N HIS A 153 -4.73 14.81 5.31
CA HIS A 153 -3.40 14.74 4.72
C HIS A 153 -2.45 14.03 5.69
N PHE A 154 -1.57 13.18 5.17
CA PHE A 154 -0.54 12.51 5.96
C PHE A 154 0.76 12.46 5.18
N LYS A 155 1.87 12.48 5.93
CA LYS A 155 3.22 12.41 5.38
C LYS A 155 4.15 11.67 6.34
N PHE A 156 4.93 10.72 5.82
CA PHE A 156 5.87 9.90 6.59
C PHE A 156 7.21 9.76 5.86
#